data_AF-A0A259DAR3-F1
#
_entry.id   AF-A0A259DAR3-F1
#
_cell.length_a   1.000
_cell.length_b   1.000
_cell.length_c   1.000
_cell.angle_alpha   90.00
_cell.angle_beta   90.00
_cell.angle_gamma   90.00
#
_symmetry.space_group_name_H-M   'P 1'
#
loop_
_entity.id
_entity.type
_entity.pdbx_description
1 polymer ?
#
loop_
_entity_poly.entity_id
_entity_poly.type
_entity_poly.pdbx_seq_one_letter_code
_entity_poly.pdbx_strand_id
1 'polypeptide(L)'
;NHLAYVGDSIVGSRVNIGAGTITCNYDGVNKHQTIIEDDVFIGSDTQLVAPVRVGRGATLGAGTTLTKDAPPNQLTVSRAKQISLQWQRPVKQDKKPQEKKSAIKKAAVKKVATKKSVKAKK
;
A
#
# COMPACT_ATOMS: atom_id res chain seq x y z
N ASN A 1 4.45 -15.60 14.04
CA ASN A 1 4.94 -16.21 12.80
C ASN A 1 5.89 -15.25 12.11
N HIS A 2 7.03 -15.77 11.64
CA HIS A 2 7.97 -15.07 10.79
C HIS A 2 7.70 -15.55 9.36
N LEU A 3 7.21 -14.67 8.49
CA LEU A 3 6.63 -15.01 7.19
C LEU A 3 7.72 -15.04 6.11
N ALA A 4 7.99 -16.16 5.45
CA ALA A 4 8.91 -16.21 4.32
C ALA A 4 8.37 -17.17 3.24
N TYR A 5 8.73 -16.90 1.98
CA TYR A 5 8.48 -17.80 0.86
C TYR A 5 9.80 -18.17 0.20
N VAL A 6 10.10 -19.47 0.20
CA VAL A 6 11.33 -20.04 -0.37
C VAL A 6 10.91 -21.16 -1.33
N GLY A 7 10.73 -20.80 -2.60
CA GLY A 7 10.35 -21.69 -3.69
C GLY A 7 11.48 -21.84 -4.70
N ASP A 8 11.58 -23.00 -5.34
CA ASP A 8 12.55 -23.30 -6.41
C ASP A 8 13.98 -22.83 -6.06
N SER A 9 14.44 -23.21 -4.86
CA SER A 9 15.69 -22.71 -4.29
C SER A 9 16.61 -23.83 -3.83
N ILE A 10 17.92 -23.64 -4.02
CA ILE A 10 18.96 -24.43 -3.35
C ILE A 10 19.50 -23.57 -2.21
N VAL A 11 19.40 -24.07 -0.98
CA VAL A 11 19.86 -23.36 0.21
C VAL A 11 20.95 -24.18 0.89
N GLY A 12 22.10 -23.53 1.11
CA GLY A 12 23.24 -24.10 1.80
C GLY A 12 23.02 -24.27 3.31
N SER A 13 24.10 -24.66 3.98
CA SER A 13 24.14 -24.85 5.43
C SER A 13 24.35 -23.54 6.18
N ARG A 14 23.81 -23.46 7.41
CA ARG A 14 24.00 -22.32 8.32
C ARG A 14 23.57 -20.97 7.74
N VAL A 15 22.61 -21.00 6.81
CA VAL A 15 21.99 -19.80 6.25
C VAL A 15 20.97 -19.24 7.24
N ASN A 16 20.97 -17.92 7.42
CA ASN A 16 19.90 -17.21 8.10
C ASN A 16 18.98 -16.56 7.06
N ILE A 17 17.69 -16.91 7.09
CA ILE A 17 16.67 -16.28 6.24
C ILE A 17 15.82 -15.36 7.10
N GLY A 18 15.94 -14.06 6.86
CA GLY A 18 15.18 -13.03 7.55
C GLY A 18 13.67 -13.17 7.38
N ALA A 19 12.92 -12.61 8.33
CA ALA A 19 11.47 -12.54 8.22
C ALA A 19 11.07 -11.63 7.05
N GLY A 20 10.08 -12.03 6.28
CA GLY A 20 9.61 -11.32 5.08
C GLY A 20 10.37 -11.66 3.81
N THR A 21 11.39 -12.53 3.86
CA THR A 21 12.15 -12.89 2.65
C THR A 21 11.28 -13.66 1.65
N ILE A 22 11.34 -13.26 0.38
CA ILE A 22 10.61 -13.87 -0.73
C ILE A 22 11.59 -14.20 -1.86
N THR A 23 11.58 -15.45 -2.33
CA THR A 23 12.20 -15.84 -3.60
C THR A 23 11.22 -15.55 -4.75
N CYS A 24 11.47 -14.53 -5.54
CA CYS A 24 10.65 -14.19 -6.70
C CYS A 24 11.02 -15.10 -7.86
N ASN A 25 10.43 -16.30 -7.87
CA ASN A 25 10.81 -17.40 -8.76
C ASN A 25 9.99 -17.50 -10.05
N TYR A 26 8.96 -16.67 -10.27
CA TYR A 26 8.07 -16.75 -11.43
C TYR A 26 8.05 -15.43 -12.21
N ASP A 27 8.25 -15.49 -13.52
CA ASP A 27 8.33 -14.31 -14.41
C ASP A 27 7.00 -13.97 -15.12
N GLY A 28 5.96 -14.76 -14.88
CA GLY A 28 4.68 -14.69 -15.60
C GLY A 28 4.43 -15.89 -16.52
N VAL A 29 5.46 -16.68 -16.83
CA VAL A 29 5.39 -17.88 -17.69
C VAL A 29 6.20 -19.04 -17.12
N ASN A 30 7.46 -18.80 -16.76
CA ASN A 30 8.41 -19.82 -16.33
C ASN A 30 8.84 -19.59 -14.89
N LYS A 31 9.35 -20.67 -14.29
CA LYS A 31 9.99 -20.62 -12.98
C LYS A 31 11.51 -20.66 -13.09
N HIS A 32 12.19 -19.95 -12.20
CA HIS A 32 13.64 -19.78 -12.17
C HIS A 32 14.20 -20.12 -10.79
N GLN A 33 15.46 -20.57 -10.75
CA GLN A 33 16.09 -21.03 -9.52
C GLN A 33 16.82 -19.92 -8.77
N THR A 34 16.71 -19.90 -7.44
CA THR A 34 17.57 -19.11 -6.55
C THR A 34 18.61 -20.02 -5.90
N ILE A 35 19.88 -19.60 -5.86
CA ILE A 35 20.95 -20.33 -5.18
C ILE A 35 21.44 -19.49 -4.01
N ILE A 36 21.40 -20.04 -2.80
CA ILE A 36 21.94 -19.44 -1.58
C ILE A 36 23.00 -20.39 -1.04
N GLU A 37 24.26 -19.95 -1.04
CA GLU A 37 25.37 -20.77 -0.56
C GLU A 37 25.46 -20.78 0.98
N ASP A 38 26.43 -21.53 1.52
CA ASP A 38 26.58 -21.67 2.97
C ASP A 38 26.94 -20.35 3.67
N ASP A 39 26.62 -20.26 4.96
CA ASP A 39 27.01 -19.16 5.84
C ASP A 39 26.45 -17.78 5.43
N VAL A 40 25.42 -17.77 4.59
CA VAL A 40 24.78 -16.53 4.13
C VAL A 40 23.82 -15.97 5.18
N PHE A 41 23.83 -14.64 5.32
CA PHE A 41 22.82 -13.91 6.08
C PHE A 41 21.91 -13.10 5.16
N ILE A 42 20.62 -13.45 5.10
CA ILE A 42 19.61 -12.72 4.34
C ILE A 42 18.85 -11.80 5.30
N GLY A 43 18.93 -10.49 5.08
CA GLY A 43 18.17 -9.51 5.84
C GLY A 43 16.66 -9.68 5.70
N SER A 44 15.91 -9.16 6.67
CA SER A 44 14.45 -9.15 6.64
C SER A 44 13.90 -8.39 5.44
N ASP A 45 12.74 -8.81 4.94
CA ASP A 45 12.03 -8.21 3.81
C ASP A 45 12.89 -8.11 2.53
N THR A 46 13.77 -9.09 2.31
CA THR A 46 14.57 -9.21 1.09
C THR A 46 13.79 -9.92 -0.01
N GLN A 47 13.84 -9.39 -1.23
CA GLN A 47 13.31 -10.03 -2.43
C GLN A 47 14.47 -10.56 -3.28
N LEU A 48 14.49 -11.87 -3.54
CA LEU A 48 15.51 -12.54 -4.36
C LEU A 48 14.91 -12.81 -5.74
N VAL A 49 15.23 -11.98 -6.75
CA VAL A 49 14.68 -12.11 -8.10
C VAL A 49 15.45 -13.14 -8.89
N ALA A 50 14.86 -14.33 -9.06
CA ALA A 50 15.50 -15.43 -9.77
C ALA A 50 15.54 -15.19 -11.29
N PRO A 51 16.56 -15.70 -12.02
CA PRO A 51 17.70 -16.47 -11.50
C PRO A 51 18.75 -15.59 -10.81
N VAL A 52 19.18 -15.96 -9.61
CA VAL A 52 20.21 -15.24 -8.84
C VAL A 52 20.94 -16.16 -7.88
N ARG A 53 22.23 -15.87 -7.63
CA ARG A 53 23.07 -16.52 -6.63
C ARG A 53 23.48 -15.56 -5.51
N VAL A 54 23.42 -16.03 -4.27
CA VAL A 54 24.02 -15.39 -3.10
C VAL A 54 25.24 -16.19 -2.68
N GLY A 55 26.43 -15.63 -2.89
CA GLY A 55 27.70 -16.31 -2.63
C GLY A 55 27.95 -16.59 -1.15
N ARG A 56 28.77 -17.60 -0.87
CA ARG A 56 29.10 -18.08 0.48
C ARG A 56 29.51 -16.94 1.41
N GLY A 57 28.98 -16.93 2.63
CA GLY A 57 29.30 -15.92 3.64
C GLY A 57 28.81 -14.51 3.31
N ALA A 58 28.05 -14.31 2.21
CA ALA A 58 27.52 -12.99 1.88
C ALA A 58 26.46 -12.54 2.90
N THR A 59 26.35 -11.23 3.05
CA THR A 59 25.31 -10.58 3.87
C THR A 59 24.45 -9.72 2.97
N LEU A 60 23.13 -9.92 2.99
CA LEU A 60 22.18 -9.00 2.38
C LEU A 60 21.60 -8.10 3.47
N GLY A 61 21.62 -6.79 3.26
CA GLY A 61 20.92 -5.87 4.15
C GLY A 61 19.40 -6.04 4.07
N ALA A 62 18.69 -5.68 5.14
CA ALA A 62 17.22 -5.72 5.15
C ALA A 62 16.62 -4.81 4.06
N GLY A 63 15.51 -5.23 3.46
CA GLY A 63 14.83 -4.51 2.38
C GLY A 63 15.58 -4.52 1.05
N THR A 64 16.55 -5.42 0.87
CA THR A 64 17.29 -5.56 -0.40
C THR A 64 16.42 -6.27 -1.45
N THR A 65 16.21 -5.62 -2.58
CA THR A 65 15.80 -6.27 -3.83
C THR A 65 17.04 -6.70 -4.60
N LEU A 66 17.33 -8.00 -4.64
CA LEU A 66 18.50 -8.55 -5.30
C LEU A 66 18.15 -9.02 -6.72
N THR A 67 18.75 -8.40 -7.74
CA THR A 67 18.54 -8.71 -9.17
C THR A 67 19.81 -9.15 -9.90
N LYS A 68 20.94 -9.19 -9.20
CA LYS A 68 22.25 -9.65 -9.68
C LYS A 68 22.91 -10.43 -8.56
N ASP A 69 23.82 -11.33 -8.94
CA ASP A 69 24.52 -12.15 -7.96
C ASP A 69 25.21 -11.31 -6.87
N ALA A 70 25.03 -11.73 -5.63
CA ALA A 70 25.73 -11.15 -4.49
C ALA A 70 27.06 -11.88 -4.31
N PRO A 71 28.21 -11.16 -4.32
CA PRO A 71 29.51 -11.78 -4.21
C PRO A 71 29.76 -12.39 -2.81
N PRO A 72 30.58 -13.45 -2.71
CA PRO A 72 30.94 -14.08 -1.44
C PRO A 72 31.56 -13.11 -0.43
N ASN A 73 31.29 -13.32 0.86
CA ASN A 73 31.86 -12.56 1.99
C ASN A 73 31.69 -11.03 1.90
N GLN A 74 30.68 -10.55 1.18
CA GLN A 74 30.42 -9.12 1.01
C GLN A 74 29.01 -8.74 1.46
N LEU A 75 28.87 -7.49 1.88
CA LEU A 75 27.57 -6.86 2.12
C LEU A 75 27.00 -6.36 0.79
N THR A 76 25.81 -6.84 0.42
CA THR A 76 25.02 -6.29 -0.68
C THR A 76 23.77 -5.60 -0.14
N VAL A 77 23.54 -4.36 -0.57
CA VAL A 77 22.37 -3.55 -0.21
C VAL A 77 21.78 -2.88 -1.44
N SER A 78 20.45 -2.84 -1.54
CA SER A 78 19.73 -2.09 -2.57
C SER A 78 18.60 -1.27 -1.94
N ARG A 79 18.98 -0.29 -1.12
CA ARG A 79 18.06 0.56 -0.37
C ARG A 79 18.14 2.03 -0.80
N ALA A 80 17.01 2.72 -0.76
CA ALA A 80 16.98 4.17 -0.90
C ALA A 80 17.66 4.85 0.30
N LYS A 81 18.25 6.02 0.06
CA LYS A 81 18.74 6.88 1.15
C LYS A 81 17.56 7.33 1.99
N GLN A 82 17.69 7.22 3.30
CA GLN A 82 16.67 7.68 4.23
C GLN A 82 16.57 9.21 4.20
N ILE A 83 15.34 9.73 4.15
CA ILE A 83 15.02 11.16 4.27
C ILE A 83 13.88 11.34 5.27
N SER A 84 13.81 12.54 5.87
CA SER A 84 12.70 12.94 6.75
C SER A 84 12.05 14.20 6.17
N LEU A 85 10.73 14.18 6.02
CA LEU A 85 9.94 15.29 5.47
C LEU A 85 8.92 15.77 6.50
N GLN A 86 8.63 17.08 6.51
CA GLN A 86 7.54 17.64 7.31
C GLN A 86 6.20 17.28 6.64
N TRP A 87 5.60 16.16 7.06
CA TRP A 87 4.34 15.65 6.53
C TRP A 87 3.25 15.64 7.61
N GLN A 88 2.10 16.24 7.30
CA GLN A 88 0.92 16.20 8.17
C GLN A 88 0.02 15.02 7.77
N ARG A 89 -0.23 14.11 8.71
CA ARG A 89 -1.13 12.96 8.48
C ARG A 89 -2.56 13.46 8.24
N PRO A 90 -3.25 13.00 7.18
CA PRO A 90 -4.66 13.33 6.98
C PRO A 90 -5.52 12.88 8.17
N VAL A 91 -6.33 13.81 8.69
CA VAL A 91 -7.33 13.53 9.70
C VAL A 91 -8.69 13.35 9.05
N LYS A 92 -9.44 12.34 9.49
CA LYS A 92 -10.81 12.12 9.02
C LYS A 92 -11.66 13.31 9.46
N GLN A 93 -12.32 13.98 8.52
CA GLN A 93 -13.30 15.01 8.85
C GLN A 93 -14.62 14.34 9.24
N ASP A 94 -15.14 14.66 10.42
CA ASP A 94 -16.49 14.27 10.79
C ASP A 94 -17.49 15.02 9.92
N LYS A 95 -18.34 14.29 9.21
CA LYS A 95 -19.46 14.88 8.47
C LYS A 95 -20.41 15.50 9.50
N LYS A 96 -20.42 16.83 9.61
CA LYS A 96 -21.48 17.52 10.35
C LYS A 96 -22.85 17.12 9.74
N PRO A 97 -23.87 16.79 10.55
CA PRO A 97 -25.20 16.52 10.04
C PRO A 97 -25.66 17.70 9.19
N GLN A 98 -26.02 17.44 7.92
CA GLN A 98 -26.66 18.47 7.10
C GLN A 98 -27.95 18.89 7.79
N GLU A 99 -28.03 20.16 8.19
CA GLU A 99 -29.29 20.76 8.63
C GLU A 99 -30.31 20.60 7.51
N LYS A 100 -31.37 19.81 7.76
CA LYS A 100 -32.52 19.71 6.88
C LYS A 100 -33.16 21.09 6.82
N LYS A 101 -33.00 21.83 5.71
CA LYS A 101 -33.81 23.03 5.44
C LYS A 101 -35.28 22.64 5.50
N SER A 102 -35.99 23.11 6.53
CA SER A 102 -37.43 22.91 6.67
C SER A 102 -38.14 23.68 5.55
N ALA A 103 -38.95 22.98 4.77
CA ALA A 103 -39.77 23.60 3.75
C ALA A 103 -40.84 24.47 4.42
N ILE A 104 -40.69 25.80 4.34
CA ILE A 104 -41.73 26.75 4.74
C ILE A 104 -42.92 26.55 3.80
N LYS A 105 -44.01 25.94 4.31
CA LYS A 105 -45.30 25.93 3.62
C LYS A 105 -45.85 27.36 3.60
N LYS A 106 -45.89 27.99 2.42
CA LYS A 106 -46.66 29.23 2.22
C LYS A 106 -48.15 28.91 2.38
N ALA A 107 -48.78 29.46 3.42
CA ALA A 107 -50.24 29.45 3.56
C ALA A 107 -50.85 30.35 2.46
N ALA A 108 -51.76 29.79 1.66
CA ALA A 108 -52.50 30.51 0.64
C ALA A 108 -53.56 31.41 1.32
N VAL A 109 -53.41 32.72 1.21
CA VAL A 109 -54.43 33.70 1.62
C VAL A 109 -55.54 33.71 0.57
N LYS A 110 -56.74 33.21 0.92
CA LYS A 110 -57.96 33.39 0.12
C LYS A 110 -58.44 34.84 0.23
N LYS A 111 -58.32 35.62 -0.86
CA LYS A 111 -59.05 36.90 -1.01
C LYS A 111 -60.52 36.59 -1.31
N VAL A 112 -61.41 36.97 -0.40
CA VAL A 112 -62.86 37.01 -0.62
C VAL A 112 -63.20 38.22 -1.49
N ALA A 113 -63.88 37.98 -2.61
CA ALA A 113 -64.35 39.02 -3.53
C ALA A 113 -65.70 39.57 -3.05
N THR A 114 -65.75 40.82 -2.60
CA THR A 114 -67.00 41.56 -2.40
C THR A 114 -67.40 42.28 -3.69
N LYS A 115 -68.46 41.79 -4.33
CA LYS A 115 -69.21 42.51 -5.39
C LYS A 115 -69.90 43.72 -4.77
N LYS A 116 -69.64 44.93 -5.27
CA LYS A 116 -70.56 46.07 -5.15
C LYS A 116 -71.21 46.32 -6.50
N SER A 117 -72.49 45.99 -6.57
CA SER A 117 -73.40 46.30 -7.67
C SER A 117 -73.70 47.79 -7.71
N VAL A 118 -73.51 48.38 -8.88
CA VAL A 118 -73.96 49.72 -9.28
C VAL A 118 -75.49 49.71 -9.37
N LYS A 119 -76.16 50.70 -8.78
CA LYS A 119 -77.52 51.09 -9.15
C LYS A 119 -77.57 52.61 -9.35
N ALA A 120 -78.07 52.98 -10.52
CA ALA A 120 -78.18 54.33 -11.02
C ALA A 120 -79.57 54.94 -10.79
N LYS A 121 -79.60 56.28 -10.86
CA LYS A 121 -80.71 57.20 -11.15
C LYS A 121 -81.78 57.45 -10.07
N LYS A 122 -81.88 58.71 -9.66
CA LYS A 122 -82.81 59.66 -10.29
C LYS A 122 -82.22 61.06 -10.29
#